data_AF-A0A6I7F9E2-F1
#
_entry.id   AF-A0A6I7F9E2-F1
#
_cell.length_a   1.000
_cell.length_b   1.000
_cell.length_c   1.000
_cell.angle_alpha   90.00
_cell.angle_beta   90.00
_cell.angle_gamma   90.00
#
_symmetry.space_group_name_H-M   'P 1'
#
loop_
_entity.id
_entity.type
_entity.pdbx_description
1 polymer ?
#
loop_
_entity_poly.entity_id
_entity_poly.type
_entity_poly.pdbx_seq_one_letter_code
_entity_poly.pdbx_strand_id
1 'polypeptide(L)'
;MSEIKKPVITKEQAEALEIMRRIGGPDNYILMAACDGIIGGELADIDIMTLAAALINGYEVEKTPEEKVREWFEEEREIGDEYYNRGEEHRSQDVVQTIIDTLDILGIKIEGVNA
;
A
#
# COMPACT_ATOMS: atom_id res chain seq x y z
N MET A 1 9.36 -5.05 22.75
CA MET A 1 9.47 -6.00 21.62
C MET A 1 9.69 -5.15 20.38
N SER A 2 10.72 -5.40 19.60
CA SER A 2 10.95 -4.63 18.36
C SER A 2 9.82 -4.92 17.39
N GLU A 3 9.29 -3.88 16.74
CA GLU A 3 8.33 -4.06 15.64
C GLU A 3 9.00 -4.83 14.50
N ILE A 4 8.35 -5.89 14.03
CA ILE A 4 8.81 -6.65 12.87
C ILE A 4 8.51 -5.80 11.64
N LYS A 5 9.56 -5.29 11.00
CA LYS A 5 9.43 -4.47 9.78
C LYS A 5 9.03 -5.36 8.60
N LYS A 6 7.83 -5.14 8.05
CA LYS A 6 7.37 -5.78 6.82
C LYS A 6 8.02 -5.10 5.61
N PRO A 7 8.51 -5.85 4.61
CA PRO A 7 8.92 -5.26 3.35
C PRO A 7 7.71 -4.71 2.60
N VAL A 8 7.94 -3.63 1.86
CA VAL A 8 7.00 -3.13 0.85
C VAL A 8 7.38 -3.78 -0.47
N ILE A 9 6.41 -4.42 -1.12
CA ILE A 9 6.57 -5.05 -2.45
C ILE A 9 5.57 -4.43 -3.43
N THR A 10 5.81 -4.59 -4.73
CA THR A 10 4.86 -4.08 -5.73
C THR A 10 3.57 -4.90 -5.73
N LYS A 11 2.52 -4.35 -6.34
CA LYS A 11 1.24 -5.06 -6.50
C LYS A 11 1.41 -6.31 -7.35
N GLU A 12 2.18 -6.22 -8.42
CA GLU A 12 2.48 -7.33 -9.32
C GLU A 12 3.25 -8.45 -8.59
N GLN A 13 4.21 -8.08 -7.73
CA GLN A 13 4.91 -9.04 -6.87
C GLN A 13 3.97 -9.70 -5.87
N ALA A 14 3.08 -8.94 -5.22
CA ALA A 14 2.10 -9.48 -4.29
C ALA A 14 1.14 -10.48 -4.98
N GLU A 15 0.63 -10.14 -6.16
CA GLU A 15 -0.23 -11.00 -6.95
C GLU A 15 0.51 -12.28 -7.40
N ALA A 16 1.75 -12.14 -7.86
CA ALA A 16 2.59 -13.28 -8.23
C ALA A 16 2.89 -14.20 -7.04
N LEU A 17 3.13 -13.66 -5.84
CA LEU A 17 3.29 -14.46 -4.62
C LEU A 17 2.03 -15.24 -4.28
N GLU A 18 0.86 -14.63 -4.36
CA GLU A 18 -0.41 -15.31 -4.09
C GLU A 18 -0.70 -16.42 -5.12
N ILE A 19 -0.35 -16.20 -6.39
CA ILE A 19 -0.41 -17.25 -7.41
C ILE A 19 0.54 -18.40 -7.03
N MET A 20 1.78 -18.09 -6.64
CA MET A 20 2.77 -19.10 -6.23
C MET A 20 2.32 -19.89 -5.00
N ARG A 21 1.69 -19.24 -4.00
CA ARG A 21 1.08 -19.93 -2.85
C ARG A 21 -0.02 -20.89 -3.25
N ARG A 22 -0.83 -20.49 -4.25
CA ARG A 22 -1.93 -21.32 -4.76
C ARG A 22 -1.46 -22.54 -5.55
N ILE A 23 -0.36 -22.43 -6.30
CA ILE A 23 0.14 -23.51 -7.20
C ILE A 23 1.33 -24.31 -6.64
N GLY A 24 2.18 -23.67 -5.84
CA GLY A 24 3.54 -24.11 -5.49
C GLY A 24 3.71 -24.62 -4.06
N GLY A 25 2.65 -24.60 -3.26
CA GLY A 25 2.69 -25.11 -1.89
C GLY A 25 3.24 -24.10 -0.88
N PRO A 26 3.76 -24.56 0.28
CA PRO A 26 4.09 -23.67 1.39
C PRO A 26 5.27 -22.74 1.07
N ASP A 27 5.30 -21.59 1.75
CA ASP A 27 6.23 -20.47 1.52
C ASP A 27 7.72 -20.89 1.43
N ASN A 28 8.15 -21.93 2.14
CA ASN A 28 9.52 -22.44 2.06
C ASN A 28 9.88 -23.02 0.68
N TYR A 29 8.93 -23.56 -0.07
CA TYR A 29 9.15 -24.03 -1.44
C TYR A 29 9.30 -22.86 -2.41
N ILE A 30 8.54 -21.80 -2.21
CA ILE A 30 8.66 -20.57 -3.00
C ILE A 30 10.05 -19.98 -2.80
N LEU A 31 10.52 -19.88 -1.54
CA LEU A 31 11.86 -19.38 -1.25
C LEU A 31 12.97 -20.26 -1.87
N MET A 32 12.84 -21.59 -1.79
CA MET A 32 13.81 -22.52 -2.39
C MET A 32 13.87 -22.36 -3.91
N ALA A 33 12.71 -22.28 -4.58
CA ALA A 33 12.64 -22.09 -6.02
C ALA A 33 13.23 -20.74 -6.47
N ALA A 34 13.11 -19.67 -5.66
CA ALA A 34 13.79 -18.41 -5.92
C ALA A 34 15.32 -18.55 -5.81
N CYS A 35 15.83 -19.22 -4.77
CA CYS A 35 17.26 -19.50 -4.60
C CYS A 35 17.84 -20.31 -5.76
N ASP A 36 17.08 -21.26 -6.30
CA ASP A 36 17.48 -22.10 -7.43
C ASP A 36 17.34 -21.39 -8.79
N GLY A 37 16.86 -20.13 -8.82
CA GLY A 37 16.66 -19.36 -10.05
C GLY A 37 15.52 -19.89 -10.94
N ILE A 38 14.57 -20.63 -10.35
CA ILE A 38 13.43 -21.23 -11.05
C ILE A 38 12.27 -20.23 -11.14
N ILE A 39 12.17 -19.33 -10.15
CA ILE A 39 11.15 -18.28 -10.14
C ILE A 39 11.53 -17.18 -11.13
N GLY A 40 10.59 -16.82 -12.00
CA GLY A 40 10.72 -15.76 -13.00
C GLY A 40 9.56 -14.76 -12.93
N GLY A 41 9.47 -13.89 -13.94
CA GLY A 41 8.44 -12.84 -14.01
C GLY A 41 8.63 -11.78 -12.94
N GLU A 42 7.53 -11.32 -12.35
CA GLU A 42 7.50 -10.23 -11.35
C GLU A 42 8.32 -10.53 -10.08
N LEU A 43 8.51 -11.82 -9.78
CA LEU A 43 9.33 -12.29 -8.65
C LEU A 43 10.81 -12.52 -9.03
N ALA A 44 11.23 -12.26 -10.26
CA ALA A 44 12.64 -12.35 -10.62
C ALA A 44 13.44 -11.16 -10.06
N ASP A 45 12.78 -10.00 -9.95
CA ASP A 45 13.40 -8.73 -9.57
C ASP A 45 13.33 -8.46 -8.05
N ILE A 46 12.62 -9.31 -7.30
CA ILE A 46 12.58 -9.20 -5.84
C ILE A 46 13.88 -9.73 -5.25
N ASP A 47 14.54 -8.93 -4.41
CA ASP A 47 15.70 -9.38 -3.65
C ASP A 47 15.34 -10.58 -2.76
N ILE A 48 16.24 -11.56 -2.67
CA ILE A 48 15.96 -12.83 -1.99
C ILE A 48 15.70 -12.64 -0.49
N MET A 49 16.35 -11.65 0.14
CA MET A 49 16.12 -11.34 1.55
C MET A 49 14.78 -10.64 1.74
N THR A 50 14.39 -9.77 0.80
CA THR A 50 13.06 -9.15 0.74
C THR A 50 11.97 -10.20 0.59
N LEU A 51 12.16 -11.17 -0.31
CA LEU A 51 11.22 -12.28 -0.49
C LEU A 51 11.10 -13.13 0.79
N ALA A 52 12.22 -13.52 1.39
CA ALA A 52 12.20 -14.28 2.64
C ALA A 52 11.47 -13.53 3.75
N ALA A 53 11.72 -12.22 3.89
CA ALA A 53 11.03 -11.38 4.86
C ALA A 53 9.53 -11.29 4.57
N ALA A 54 9.13 -11.14 3.30
CA ALA A 54 7.74 -11.06 2.88
C ALA A 54 6.96 -12.36 3.17
N LEU A 55 7.60 -13.51 2.97
CA LEU A 55 7.03 -14.82 3.24
C LEU A 55 6.89 -15.09 4.75
N ILE A 56 7.90 -14.74 5.55
CA ILE A 56 7.92 -15.04 7.00
C ILE A 56 7.07 -14.04 7.80
N ASN A 57 7.21 -12.73 7.50
CA ASN A 57 6.63 -11.66 8.31
C ASN A 57 5.35 -11.06 7.67
N GLY A 58 5.01 -11.47 6.45
CA GLY A 58 4.07 -10.76 5.59
C GLY A 58 4.71 -9.54 4.93
N TYR A 59 3.96 -8.86 4.08
CA TYR A 59 4.40 -7.69 3.32
C TYR A 59 3.31 -6.61 3.29
N GLU A 60 3.73 -5.41 2.93
CA GLU A 60 2.85 -4.32 2.52
C GLU A 60 2.91 -4.17 1.00
N VAL A 61 1.79 -3.82 0.38
CA VAL A 61 1.75 -3.55 -1.05
C VAL A 61 2.00 -2.06 -1.27
N GLU A 62 2.88 -1.73 -2.22
CA GLU A 62 3.09 -0.35 -2.62
C GLU A 62 1.78 0.29 -3.07
N LYS A 63 1.46 1.42 -2.45
CA LYS A 63 0.25 2.19 -2.75
C LYS A 63 0.46 3.00 -4.02
N THR A 64 -0.55 2.99 -4.89
CA THR A 64 -0.64 3.89 -6.05
C THR A 64 -0.65 5.35 -5.59
N PRO A 65 -0.28 6.31 -6.46
CA PRO A 65 -0.41 7.73 -6.15
C PRO A 65 -1.83 8.11 -5.69
N GLU A 66 -2.85 7.55 -6.33
CA GLU A 66 -4.25 7.79 -6.02
C GLU A 66 -4.63 7.24 -4.64
N GLU A 67 -4.17 6.04 -4.28
CA GLU A 67 -4.38 5.48 -2.93
C GLU A 67 -3.69 6.31 -1.86
N LYS A 68 -2.48 6.83 -2.11
CA LYS A 68 -1.77 7.73 -1.20
C LYS A 68 -2.55 9.02 -0.97
N VAL A 69 -3.10 9.61 -2.03
CA VAL A 69 -3.94 10.82 -1.93
C VAL A 69 -5.23 10.54 -1.18
N ARG A 70 -5.89 9.41 -1.45
CA ARG A 70 -7.12 9.01 -0.74
C ARG A 70 -6.88 8.83 0.76
N GLU A 71 -5.80 8.17 1.15
CA GLU A 71 -5.46 8.01 2.56
C GLU A 71 -5.19 9.35 3.24
N TRP A 72 -4.40 10.21 2.60
CA TRP A 72 -4.15 11.56 3.14
C TRP A 72 -5.45 12.36 3.28
N PHE A 73 -6.35 12.27 2.30
CA PHE A 73 -7.67 12.90 2.36
C PHE A 73 -8.51 12.39 3.54
N GLU A 74 -8.55 11.07 3.74
CA GLU A 74 -9.29 10.44 4.84
C GLU A 74 -8.72 10.85 6.21
N GLU A 75 -7.39 10.87 6.36
CA GLU A 75 -6.72 11.32 7.59
C GLU A 75 -7.07 12.78 7.93
N GLU A 76 -6.98 13.70 6.97
CA GLU A 76 -7.32 15.12 7.19
C GLU A 76 -8.81 15.30 7.49
N ARG A 77 -9.68 14.52 6.84
CA ARG A 77 -11.11 14.51 7.11
C ARG A 77 -11.42 14.04 8.53
N GLU A 78 -10.81 12.94 8.98
CA GLU A 78 -10.98 12.42 10.33
C GLU A 78 -10.48 13.41 11.38
N ILE A 79 -9.31 14.00 11.16
CA ILE A 79 -8.77 15.08 12.01
C ILE A 79 -9.76 16.25 12.09
N GLY A 80 -10.40 16.61 10.98
CA GLY A 80 -11.44 17.66 10.96
C GLY A 80 -12.70 17.33 11.71
N ASP A 81 -13.19 16.11 11.53
CA ASP A 81 -14.34 15.62 12.27
C ASP A 81 -14.02 15.63 13.78
N GLU A 82 -12.80 15.25 14.20
CA GLU A 82 -12.36 15.34 15.60
C GLU A 82 -12.33 16.76 16.15
N TYR A 83 -11.72 17.70 15.43
CA TYR A 83 -11.64 19.11 15.87
C TYR A 83 -13.03 19.76 15.96
N TYR A 84 -13.89 19.53 14.95
CA TYR A 84 -15.26 20.00 14.95
C TYR A 84 -16.04 19.47 16.16
N ASN A 85 -15.90 18.17 16.46
CA ASN A 85 -16.54 17.55 17.63
C ASN A 85 -16.04 18.12 18.97
N ARG A 86 -14.81 18.63 19.02
CA ARG A 86 -14.25 19.31 20.21
C ARG A 86 -14.59 20.80 20.30
N GLY A 87 -15.29 21.35 19.31
CA GLY A 87 -15.59 22.78 19.23
C GLY A 87 -14.37 23.65 18.95
N GLU A 88 -13.30 23.06 18.43
CA GLU A 88 -12.08 23.73 18.01
C GLU A 88 -12.17 23.97 16.50
N GLU A 89 -12.30 25.23 16.12
CA GLU A 89 -12.65 25.60 14.75
C GLU A 89 -11.40 25.84 13.88
N HIS A 90 -11.45 25.37 12.62
CA HIS A 90 -10.71 25.90 11.45
C HIS A 90 -9.26 25.45 11.15
N ARG A 91 -8.96 24.17 10.89
CA ARG A 91 -7.72 23.88 10.13
C ARG A 91 -7.76 22.79 9.08
N SER A 92 -8.43 21.67 9.32
CA SER A 92 -8.39 20.55 8.37
C SER A 92 -9.49 20.58 7.30
N GLN A 93 -10.61 21.29 7.52
CA GLN A 93 -11.62 21.48 6.45
C GLN A 93 -11.03 22.18 5.21
N ASP A 94 -10.11 23.12 5.43
CA ASP A 94 -9.42 23.83 4.34
C ASP A 94 -8.51 22.91 3.52
N VAL A 95 -7.87 21.93 4.17
CA VAL A 95 -6.96 20.98 3.51
C VAL A 95 -7.75 20.02 2.63
N VAL A 96 -8.82 19.42 3.17
CA VAL A 96 -9.73 18.52 2.43
C VAL A 96 -10.28 19.20 1.18
N GLN A 97 -10.75 20.45 1.29
CA GLN A 97 -11.24 21.21 0.14
C GLN A 97 -10.12 21.52 -0.86
N THR A 98 -8.92 21.87 -0.38
CA THR A 98 -7.76 22.13 -1.25
C THR A 98 -7.36 20.89 -2.07
N ILE A 99 -7.45 19.70 -1.49
CA ILE A 99 -7.19 18.44 -2.19
C ILE A 99 -8.20 18.25 -3.32
N ILE A 100 -9.50 18.41 -3.03
CA ILE A 100 -10.58 18.28 -4.03
C ILE A 100 -10.39 19.28 -5.17
N ASP A 101 -10.19 20.56 -4.85
CA ASP A 101 -10.03 21.62 -5.85
C ASP A 101 -8.81 21.37 -6.75
N THR A 102 -7.70 20.91 -6.16
CA THR A 102 -6.49 20.58 -6.91
C THR A 102 -6.73 19.42 -7.88
N LEU A 103 -7.39 18.35 -7.43
CA LEU A 103 -7.70 17.20 -8.27
C LEU A 103 -8.65 17.58 -9.41
N ASP A 104 -9.65 18.43 -9.14
CA ASP A 104 -10.58 18.93 -10.15
C ASP A 104 -9.90 19.84 -11.18
N ILE A 105 -8.97 20.71 -10.74
CA ILE A 105 -8.14 21.53 -11.64
C ILE A 105 -7.28 20.67 -12.56
N LEU A 106 -6.71 19.57 -12.02
CA LEU A 106 -5.88 18.64 -12.79
C LEU A 106 -6.71 17.68 -13.66
N GLY A 107 -8.04 17.63 -13.48
CA GLY A 107 -8.92 16.69 -14.18
C GLY A 107 -8.76 15.24 -13.73
N ILE A 108 -8.30 15.01 -12.50
CA ILE A 108 -8.10 13.68 -11.91
C ILE A 108 -9.31 13.35 -11.03
N LYS A 109 -9.86 12.13 -11.16
CA LYS A 109 -10.94 11.62 -10.33
C LYS A 109 -10.47 10.42 -9.51
N ILE A 110 -10.63 10.50 -8.20
CA ILE A 110 -10.29 9.44 -7.24
C ILE A 110 -11.56 9.02 -6.51
N GLU A 111 -11.91 7.73 -6.59
CA GLU A 111 -13.04 7.13 -5.88
C GLU A 111 -12.90 7.35 -4.36
N GLY A 112 -13.96 7.86 -3.73
CA GLY A 112 -13.95 8.19 -2.30
C GLY A 112 -13.36 9.55 -1.96
N VAL A 113 -12.89 10.33 -2.95
CA VAL A 113 -12.37 11.70 -2.76
C VAL A 113 -13.22 12.72 -3.53
N ASN A 114 -13.14 12.75 -4.87
CA ASN A 114 -13.79 13.76 -5.71
C ASN A 114 -14.47 13.18 -6.98
N ALA A 115 -14.58 11.85 -7.09
CA ALA A 115 -15.25 11.15 -8.18
C ALA A 115 -16.78 11.13 -8.05
#